data_AF-A0A937B7M0-F1
#
_entry.id   AF-A0A937B7M0-F1
#
_cell.length_a   1.000
_cell.length_b   1.000
_cell.length_c   1.000
_cell.angle_alpha   90.00
_cell.angle_beta   90.00
_cell.angle_gamma   90.00
#
_symmetry.space_group_name_H-M   'P 1'
#
loop_
_entity.id
_entity.type
_entity.pdbx_description
1 polymer ?
#
loop_
_entity_poly.entity_id
_entity_poly.type
_entity_poly.pdbx_seq_one_letter_code
_entity_poly.pdbx_strand_id
1 'polypeptide(L)'
;MSGLQAQVTPMPRQDPKFVFEVNPLRNTYINPQLTSNINPKFNSTLNPNFNTRIHPDHNPSISPDYDPSINPNFNPDLNPLYNTKLDPAYGTRPAFFIYTTAAEPDGFAMEAIQNRVYLYYDVNVQYKGFFVANSEGGYNLFGEDIKFTGQYLTPNSQGNFNIFNMSQEWLGFTAP
;
A
#
# COMPACT_ATOMS: atom_id res chain seq x y z
N MET A 1 -29.13 -10.60 9.64
CA MET A 1 -28.62 -11.83 9.00
C MET A 1 -27.12 -11.79 9.14
N SER A 2 -26.57 -12.72 9.93
CA SER A 2 -25.12 -12.84 10.19
C SER A 2 -24.45 -13.35 8.91
N GLY A 3 -24.02 -12.43 8.05
CA GLY A 3 -23.19 -12.77 6.89
C GLY A 3 -21.80 -13.12 7.41
N LEU A 4 -21.32 -14.33 7.10
CA LEU A 4 -19.93 -14.69 7.33
C LEU A 4 -19.05 -13.62 6.69
N GLN A 5 -18.38 -12.79 7.50
CA GLN A 5 -17.21 -12.07 7.01
C GLN A 5 -16.17 -13.14 6.69
N ALA A 6 -15.96 -13.40 5.40
CA ALA A 6 -14.83 -14.20 4.97
C ALA A 6 -13.57 -13.49 5.49
N GLN A 7 -12.85 -14.11 6.41
CA GLN A 7 -11.55 -13.58 6.85
C GLN A 7 -10.63 -13.61 5.64
N VAL A 8 -10.32 -12.43 5.10
CA VAL A 8 -9.35 -12.26 4.01
C VAL A 8 -7.98 -12.49 4.64
N THR A 9 -7.53 -13.75 4.62
CA THR A 9 -6.22 -14.14 5.17
C THR A 9 -5.25 -14.53 4.06
N PRO A 10 -3.96 -14.21 4.21
CA PRO A 10 -2.93 -14.67 3.28
C PRO A 10 -2.90 -16.20 3.28
N MET A 11 -2.63 -16.80 2.11
CA MET A 11 -2.39 -18.23 2.08
C MET A 11 -1.10 -18.55 2.86
N PRO A 12 -1.01 -19.69 3.59
CA PRO A 12 0.18 -20.01 4.39
C PRO A 12 1.50 -20.03 3.60
N ARG A 13 1.44 -20.26 2.28
CA ARG A 13 2.60 -20.25 1.37
C ARG A 13 3.02 -18.86 0.88
N GLN A 14 2.31 -17.82 1.28
CA GLN A 14 2.60 -16.41 0.99
C GLN A 14 2.76 -15.59 2.28
N ASP A 15 2.32 -16.13 3.42
CA ASP A 15 2.43 -15.48 4.72
C ASP A 15 3.90 -15.33 5.17
N PRO A 16 4.39 -14.10 5.41
CA PRO A 16 5.73 -13.81 5.93
C PRO A 16 6.07 -14.54 7.24
N LYS A 17 5.07 -14.96 8.04
CA LYS A 17 5.34 -15.78 9.23
C LYS A 17 5.98 -17.12 8.88
N PHE A 18 5.64 -17.69 7.72
CA PHE A 18 6.11 -19.00 7.30
C PHE A 18 7.11 -18.94 6.13
N VAL A 19 7.09 -17.87 5.34
CA VAL A 19 7.90 -17.72 4.12
C VAL A 19 9.05 -16.75 4.34
N PHE A 20 10.28 -17.23 4.17
CA PHE A 20 11.50 -16.46 4.43
C PHE A 20 11.66 -15.29 3.45
N GLU A 21 11.40 -15.55 2.17
CA GLU A 21 11.71 -14.66 1.05
C GLU A 21 10.98 -13.32 1.14
N VAL A 22 9.77 -13.33 1.69
CA VAL A 22 8.90 -12.14 1.86
C VAL A 22 8.91 -11.58 3.28
N ASN A 23 9.70 -12.16 4.19
CA ASN A 23 9.81 -11.67 5.57
C ASN A 23 11.09 -10.84 5.76
N PRO A 24 11.00 -9.51 5.89
CA PRO A 24 12.17 -8.64 6.06
C PRO A 24 12.91 -8.85 7.39
N LEU A 25 12.30 -9.48 8.41
CA LEU A 25 13.05 -9.85 9.62
C LEU A 25 14.04 -10.99 9.38
N ARG A 26 13.89 -11.73 8.28
CA ARG A 26 14.71 -12.89 7.96
C ARG A 26 15.49 -12.69 6.66
N ASN A 27 14.89 -12.05 5.67
CA ASN A 27 15.51 -11.70 4.40
C ASN A 27 16.08 -10.28 4.43
N THR A 28 17.41 -10.17 4.55
CA THR A 28 18.11 -8.89 4.63
C THR A 28 17.98 -8.03 3.38
N TYR A 29 17.79 -8.63 2.20
CA TYR A 29 17.71 -7.91 0.91
C TYR A 29 16.44 -7.07 0.75
N ILE A 30 15.41 -7.36 1.54
CA ILE A 30 14.16 -6.58 1.57
C ILE A 30 14.01 -5.79 2.88
N ASN A 31 14.94 -5.94 3.83
CA ASN A 31 14.94 -5.20 5.09
C ASN A 31 15.60 -3.82 4.90
N PRO A 32 14.85 -2.72 5.03
CA PRO A 32 15.42 -1.39 4.82
C PRO A 32 16.35 -0.94 5.94
N GLN A 33 16.29 -1.54 7.14
CA GLN A 33 17.27 -1.24 8.19
C GLN A 33 18.66 -1.81 7.86
N LEU A 34 18.73 -2.85 7.02
CA LEU A 34 19.96 -3.55 6.66
C LEU A 34 20.42 -3.27 5.22
N THR A 35 19.52 -2.75 4.37
CA THR A 35 19.79 -2.43 2.97
C THR A 35 19.50 -0.96 2.68
N SER A 36 20.54 -0.13 2.60
CA SER A 36 20.42 1.33 2.44
C SER A 36 19.73 1.76 1.15
N ASN A 37 19.92 1.03 0.05
CA ASN A 37 19.36 1.39 -1.27
C ASN A 37 17.83 1.40 -1.30
N ILE A 38 17.18 0.63 -0.42
CA ILE A 38 15.71 0.58 -0.30
C ILE A 38 15.19 1.37 0.92
N ASN A 39 16.06 2.13 1.59
CA ASN A 39 15.72 2.93 2.75
C ASN A 39 15.76 4.43 2.43
N PRO A 40 14.63 5.16 2.49
CA PRO A 40 14.56 6.58 2.16
C PRO A 40 15.35 7.48 3.11
N LYS A 41 15.77 6.99 4.28
CA LYS A 41 16.70 7.73 5.16
C LYS A 41 18.09 7.88 4.55
N PHE A 42 18.52 6.89 3.76
CA PHE A 42 19.86 6.83 3.17
C PHE A 42 19.86 6.97 1.64
N ASN A 43 18.69 6.85 1.01
CA ASN A 43 18.51 7.03 -0.42
C ASN A 43 17.54 8.18 -0.70
N SER A 44 18.07 9.32 -1.14
CA SER A 44 17.28 10.52 -1.43
C SER A 44 16.32 10.36 -2.60
N THR A 45 16.56 9.42 -3.53
CA THR A 45 15.63 9.16 -4.64
C THR A 45 14.31 8.57 -4.14
N LEU A 46 14.31 7.92 -2.98
CA LEU A 46 13.13 7.35 -2.34
C LEU A 46 12.50 8.26 -1.28
N ASN A 47 13.11 9.41 -0.99
CA ASN A 47 12.70 10.29 0.10
C ASN A 47 11.80 11.43 -0.43
N PRO A 48 10.51 11.51 -0.03
CA PRO A 48 9.60 12.54 -0.51
C PRO A 48 9.98 13.97 -0.09
N ASN A 49 10.82 14.15 0.94
CA ASN A 49 11.33 15.47 1.32
C ASN A 49 12.34 16.03 0.29
N PHE A 50 12.94 15.17 -0.54
CA PHE A 50 13.93 15.55 -1.53
C PHE A 50 13.51 15.21 -2.98
N ASN A 51 12.59 14.25 -3.16
CA ASN A 51 12.09 13.84 -4.46
C ASN A 51 10.62 14.26 -4.65
N THR A 52 10.41 15.33 -5.42
CA THR A 52 9.08 15.87 -5.73
C THR A 52 8.19 14.91 -6.51
N ARG A 53 8.75 13.90 -7.18
CA ARG A 53 7.98 12.88 -7.91
C ARG A 53 7.18 11.96 -6.99
N ILE A 54 7.55 11.88 -5.71
CA ILE A 54 6.89 11.07 -4.69
C ILE A 54 5.92 11.91 -3.85
N HIS A 55 6.16 13.22 -3.68
CA HIS A 55 5.34 14.05 -2.80
C HIS A 55 4.09 14.60 -3.51
N PRO A 56 2.85 14.27 -3.08
CA PRO A 56 1.64 14.69 -3.79
C PRO A 56 1.46 16.20 -3.94
N ASP A 57 1.84 16.99 -2.92
CA ASP A 57 1.75 18.45 -2.98
C ASP A 57 2.67 19.10 -4.04
N HIS A 58 3.66 18.35 -4.53
CA HIS A 58 4.61 18.80 -5.55
C HIS A 58 4.41 18.11 -6.90
N ASN A 59 3.51 17.12 -6.97
CA ASN A 59 3.21 16.36 -8.18
C ASN A 59 1.69 16.22 -8.34
N PRO A 60 1.04 17.14 -9.07
CA PRO A 60 -0.41 17.13 -9.27
C PRO A 60 -0.94 15.84 -9.90
N SER A 61 -0.11 15.16 -10.72
CA SER A 61 -0.51 13.92 -11.38
C SER A 61 -0.73 12.77 -10.40
N ILE A 62 -0.27 12.84 -9.16
CA ILE A 62 -0.45 11.79 -8.15
C ILE A 62 -1.35 12.25 -6.99
N SER A 63 -1.94 13.44 -7.11
CA SER A 63 -2.81 14.03 -6.09
C SER A 63 -4.27 13.95 -6.55
N PRO A 64 -5.14 13.25 -5.80
CA PRO A 64 -6.57 13.13 -6.11
C PRO A 64 -7.33 14.45 -6.11
N ASP A 65 -6.80 15.49 -5.46
CA ASP A 65 -7.38 16.84 -5.49
C ASP A 65 -7.28 17.48 -6.90
N TYR A 66 -6.30 17.06 -7.71
CA TYR A 66 -6.04 17.62 -9.05
C TYR A 66 -6.35 16.66 -10.21
N ASP A 67 -6.43 15.36 -9.93
CA ASP A 67 -6.78 14.33 -10.93
C ASP A 67 -8.06 13.57 -10.50
N PRO A 68 -9.23 13.94 -11.04
CA PRO A 68 -10.49 13.29 -10.73
C PRO A 68 -10.54 11.79 -11.09
N SER A 69 -9.70 11.34 -12.02
CA SER A 69 -9.70 9.94 -12.46
C SER A 69 -9.18 8.98 -11.38
N ILE A 70 -8.38 9.50 -10.44
CA ILE A 70 -7.86 8.75 -9.29
C ILE A 70 -8.56 9.12 -7.97
N ASN A 71 -9.64 9.91 -8.01
CA ASN A 71 -10.37 10.37 -6.83
C ASN A 71 -11.65 9.55 -6.62
N PRO A 72 -11.78 8.76 -5.54
CA PRO A 72 -12.96 7.94 -5.26
C PRO A 72 -14.28 8.71 -5.10
N ASN A 73 -14.23 10.02 -4.82
CA ASN A 73 -15.44 10.85 -4.72
C ASN A 73 -15.98 11.26 -6.10
N PHE A 74 -15.13 11.27 -7.13
CA PHE A 74 -15.50 11.70 -8.48
C PHE A 74 -15.47 10.55 -9.50
N ASN A 75 -14.77 9.46 -9.20
CA ASN A 75 -14.71 8.27 -10.03
C ASN A 75 -15.47 7.10 -9.35
N PRO A 76 -16.69 6.75 -9.81
CA PRO A 76 -17.48 5.68 -9.22
C PRO A 76 -16.84 4.29 -9.37
N ASP A 77 -15.95 4.09 -10.36
CA ASP A 77 -15.24 2.83 -10.54
C ASP A 77 -14.26 2.55 -9.39
N LEU A 78 -13.83 3.59 -8.67
CA LEU A 78 -12.97 3.50 -7.48
C LEU A 78 -13.75 3.36 -6.17
N ASN A 79 -15.09 3.44 -6.21
CA ASN A 79 -15.90 3.41 -5.01
C ASN A 79 -16.45 1.99 -4.77
N PRO A 80 -16.09 1.33 -3.65
CA PRO A 80 -16.50 -0.05 -3.40
C PRO A 80 -18.02 -0.22 -3.21
N LEU A 81 -18.76 0.85 -2.91
CA LEU A 81 -20.23 0.81 -2.85
C LEU A 81 -20.89 0.68 -4.22
N TYR A 82 -20.20 1.14 -5.28
CA TYR A 82 -20.71 1.12 -6.66
C TYR A 82 -20.02 0.04 -7.51
N ASN A 83 -18.78 -0.32 -7.19
CA ASN A 83 -18.01 -1.36 -7.87
C ASN A 83 -17.77 -2.57 -6.96
N THR A 84 -18.65 -3.56 -7.06
CA THR A 84 -18.59 -4.80 -6.23
C THR A 84 -17.33 -5.62 -6.44
N LYS A 85 -16.57 -5.41 -7.53
CA LYS A 85 -15.27 -6.09 -7.71
C LYS A 85 -14.23 -5.62 -6.70
N LEU A 86 -14.38 -4.41 -6.17
CA LEU A 86 -13.49 -3.84 -5.17
C LEU A 86 -13.94 -4.14 -3.74
N ASP A 87 -15.14 -4.67 -3.56
CA ASP A 87 -15.63 -5.10 -2.26
C ASP A 87 -15.05 -6.51 -1.93
N PRO A 88 -14.26 -6.63 -0.84
CA PRO A 88 -13.64 -7.89 -0.46
C PRO A 88 -14.64 -9.03 -0.18
N ALA A 89 -15.90 -8.71 0.13
CA ALA A 89 -16.95 -9.70 0.37
C ALA A 89 -17.32 -10.52 -0.88
N TYR A 90 -17.02 -10.02 -2.09
CA TYR A 90 -17.37 -10.68 -3.35
C TYR A 90 -16.24 -11.56 -3.92
N GLY A 91 -15.20 -11.85 -3.12
CA GLY A 91 -14.21 -12.89 -3.42
C GLY A 91 -13.10 -12.48 -4.39
N THR A 92 -12.93 -11.18 -4.67
CA THR A 92 -11.75 -10.70 -5.38
C THR A 92 -10.51 -10.90 -4.50
N ARG A 93 -9.45 -11.49 -5.06
CA ARG A 93 -8.20 -11.71 -4.34
C ARG A 93 -7.48 -10.36 -4.15
N PRO A 94 -6.94 -10.06 -2.94
CA PRO A 94 -6.07 -8.91 -2.75
C PRO A 94 -4.90 -8.91 -3.72
N ALA A 95 -4.45 -7.70 -4.09
CA ALA A 95 -3.24 -7.50 -4.86
C ALA A 95 -1.99 -7.78 -4.00
N PHE A 96 -2.03 -7.34 -2.74
CA PHE A 96 -1.04 -7.63 -1.72
C PHE A 96 -1.64 -7.44 -0.33
N PHE A 97 -1.08 -8.13 0.64
CA PHE A 97 -1.32 -7.93 2.06
C PHE A 97 -0.32 -6.94 2.65
N ILE A 98 -0.74 -6.25 3.71
CA ILE A 98 0.05 -5.25 4.43
C ILE A 98 0.34 -5.79 5.82
N TYR A 99 1.59 -5.68 6.24
CA TYR A 99 2.08 -6.17 7.51
C TYR A 99 2.82 -5.07 8.25
N THR A 100 2.73 -5.10 9.57
CA THR A 100 3.61 -4.35 10.45
C THR A 100 5.07 -4.81 10.31
N THR A 101 6.03 -4.05 10.84
CA THR A 101 7.44 -4.48 10.90
C THR A 101 7.67 -5.78 11.66
N ALA A 102 6.73 -6.19 12.52
CA ALA A 102 6.76 -7.47 13.24
C ALA A 102 6.21 -8.65 12.43
N ALA A 103 5.85 -8.45 11.15
CA ALA A 103 5.17 -9.44 10.31
C ALA A 103 3.78 -9.85 10.83
N GLU A 104 3.10 -8.95 11.55
CA GLU A 104 1.69 -9.10 11.92
C GLU A 104 0.80 -8.46 10.85
N PRO A 105 -0.30 -9.11 10.41
CA PRO A 105 -1.22 -8.54 9.44
C PRO A 105 -1.82 -7.21 9.92
N ASP A 106 -1.83 -6.21 9.05
CA ASP A 106 -2.40 -4.88 9.32
C ASP A 106 -3.53 -4.52 8.33
N GLY A 107 -3.50 -5.09 7.14
CA GLY A 107 -4.57 -4.96 6.17
C GLY A 107 -4.22 -5.56 4.82
N PHE A 108 -4.90 -5.12 3.77
CA PHE A 108 -4.67 -5.57 2.41
C PHE A 108 -5.14 -4.53 1.40
N ALA A 109 -4.68 -4.68 0.16
CA ALA A 109 -4.98 -3.76 -0.92
C ALA A 109 -5.71 -4.46 -2.09
N MET A 110 -6.74 -3.82 -2.61
CA MET A 110 -7.54 -4.28 -3.75
C MET A 110 -7.19 -3.45 -4.99
N GLU A 111 -6.83 -4.09 -6.11
CA GLU A 111 -6.51 -3.38 -7.35
C GLU A 111 -7.76 -2.75 -7.96
N ALA A 112 -7.78 -1.41 -8.05
CA ALA A 112 -8.89 -0.66 -8.62
C ALA A 112 -8.57 -0.16 -10.03
N ILE A 113 -7.38 0.41 -10.22
CA ILE A 113 -6.82 0.74 -11.53
C ILE A 113 -5.44 0.10 -11.58
N GLN A 114 -5.22 -0.73 -12.60
CA GLN A 114 -4.02 -1.55 -12.74
C GLN A 114 -2.74 -0.75 -12.52
N ASN A 115 -1.93 -1.17 -11.54
CA ASN A 115 -0.66 -0.52 -11.15
C ASN A 115 -0.75 0.99 -10.86
N ARG A 116 -1.94 1.51 -10.56
CA ARG A 116 -2.18 2.95 -10.45
C ARG A 116 -2.96 3.34 -9.21
N VAL A 117 -4.06 2.64 -8.92
CA VAL A 117 -4.85 2.86 -7.71
C VAL A 117 -5.19 1.52 -7.07
N TYR A 118 -4.91 1.41 -5.78
CA TYR A 118 -5.36 0.29 -4.95
C TYR A 118 -6.21 0.82 -3.79
N LEU A 119 -7.35 0.19 -3.51
CA LEU A 119 -8.12 0.50 -2.30
C LEU A 119 -7.50 -0.22 -1.11
N TYR A 120 -7.39 0.47 0.03
CA TYR A 120 -6.81 -0.05 1.25
C TYR A 120 -7.92 -0.42 2.25
N TYR A 121 -7.85 -1.66 2.75
CA TYR A 121 -8.71 -2.18 3.81
C TYR A 121 -7.88 -2.67 4.98
N ASP A 122 -8.38 -2.45 6.20
CA ASP A 122 -7.77 -3.02 7.40
C ASP A 122 -8.11 -4.52 7.55
N VAL A 123 -7.54 -5.15 8.58
CA VAL A 123 -7.83 -6.57 8.92
C VAL A 123 -9.31 -6.85 9.22
N ASN A 124 -10.11 -5.84 9.54
CA ASN A 124 -11.55 -5.94 9.80
C ASN A 124 -12.39 -5.69 8.55
N VAL A 125 -11.75 -5.60 7.38
CA VAL A 125 -12.40 -5.35 6.08
C VAL A 125 -13.07 -3.96 6.05
N GLN A 126 -12.53 -3.00 6.80
CA GLN A 126 -12.98 -1.61 6.74
C GLN A 126 -12.13 -0.84 5.74
N TYR A 127 -12.78 -0.12 4.83
CA TYR A 127 -12.10 0.79 3.92
C TYR A 127 -11.40 1.90 4.72
N LYS A 128 -10.09 2.07 4.51
CA LYS A 128 -9.26 3.04 5.23
C LYS A 128 -8.68 4.13 4.33
N GLY A 129 -8.88 4.03 3.01
CA GLY A 129 -8.30 4.93 2.04
C GLY A 129 -7.81 4.18 0.81
N PHE A 130 -6.83 4.75 0.12
CA PHE A 130 -6.36 4.22 -1.15
C PHE A 130 -4.91 4.63 -1.43
N PHE A 131 -4.19 3.75 -2.11
CA PHE A 131 -2.85 3.98 -2.61
C PHE A 131 -2.91 4.51 -4.03
N VAL A 132 -2.10 5.54 -4.32
CA VAL A 132 -1.91 6.09 -5.66
C VAL A 132 -0.46 5.91 -6.07
N ALA A 133 -0.20 5.36 -7.25
CA ALA A 133 1.16 5.14 -7.75
C ALA A 133 1.91 6.47 -7.89
N ASN A 134 3.17 6.50 -7.48
CA ASN A 134 4.07 7.62 -7.74
C ASN A 134 4.99 7.34 -8.93
N SER A 135 5.76 8.34 -9.34
CA SER A 135 6.62 8.23 -10.52
C SER A 135 7.96 7.51 -10.25
N GLU A 136 8.13 6.90 -9.07
CA GLU A 136 9.34 6.16 -8.67
C GLU A 136 9.03 4.68 -8.38
N GLY A 137 7.91 4.18 -8.90
CA GLY A 137 7.50 2.77 -8.79
C GLY A 137 6.88 2.40 -7.45
N GLY A 138 6.73 3.36 -6.53
CA GLY A 138 6.05 3.18 -5.25
C GLY A 138 4.62 3.73 -5.26
N TYR A 139 4.06 3.92 -4.07
CA TYR A 139 2.70 4.45 -3.89
C TYR A 139 2.63 5.45 -2.75
N ASN A 140 1.62 6.33 -2.76
CA ASN A 140 1.28 7.23 -1.66
C ASN A 140 -0.08 6.85 -1.09
N LEU A 141 -0.20 6.80 0.24
CA LEU A 141 -1.45 6.49 0.91
C LEU A 141 -2.26 7.77 1.15
N PHE A 142 -3.47 7.80 0.63
CA PHE A 142 -4.50 8.79 0.89
C PHE A 142 -5.57 8.20 1.81
N GLY A 143 -6.03 8.97 2.78
CA GLY A 143 -7.07 8.57 3.71
C GLY A 143 -8.47 8.58 3.09
N GLU A 144 -9.46 8.20 3.90
CA GLU A 144 -10.89 8.30 3.55
C GLU A 144 -11.32 9.74 3.23
N ASP A 145 -10.62 10.73 3.81
CA ASP A 145 -10.81 12.16 3.59
C ASP A 145 -10.10 12.70 2.34
N ILE A 146 -9.51 11.81 1.53
CA ILE A 146 -8.78 12.13 0.30
C ILE A 146 -7.46 12.90 0.56
N LYS A 147 -6.99 12.96 1.82
CA LYS A 147 -5.73 13.63 2.16
C LYS A 147 -4.57 12.66 2.25
N PHE A 148 -3.41 13.14 1.81
CA PHE A 148 -2.16 12.38 1.93
C PHE A 148 -1.87 12.14 3.41
N THR A 149 -1.72 10.88 3.80
CA THR A 149 -1.55 10.49 5.20
C THR A 149 -0.12 10.71 5.72
N GLY A 150 0.82 11.07 4.83
CA GLY A 150 2.24 11.06 5.11
C GLY A 150 2.90 9.69 4.97
N GLN A 151 2.14 8.64 4.66
CA GLN A 151 2.67 7.31 4.42
C GLN A 151 2.88 7.03 2.92
N TYR A 152 4.00 6.43 2.57
CA TYR A 152 4.35 6.06 1.21
C TYR A 152 5.07 4.71 1.16
N LEU A 153 4.93 4.05 0.02
CA LEU A 153 5.50 2.76 -0.29
C LEU A 153 6.72 2.97 -1.19
N THR A 154 7.81 2.29 -0.89
CA THR A 154 8.99 2.20 -1.76
C THR A 154 9.17 0.75 -2.22
N PRO A 155 9.56 0.49 -3.47
CA PRO A 155 9.82 -0.87 -3.93
C PRO A 155 10.89 -1.57 -3.10
N ASN A 156 10.65 -2.83 -2.77
CA ASN A 156 11.67 -3.74 -2.30
C ASN A 156 12.21 -4.57 -3.48
N SER A 157 13.29 -5.30 -3.25
CA SER A 157 13.99 -6.08 -4.28
C SER A 157 13.25 -7.35 -4.75
N GLN A 158 12.04 -7.62 -4.23
CA GLN A 158 11.25 -8.83 -4.47
C GLN A 158 9.85 -8.52 -5.06
N GLY A 159 9.68 -7.36 -5.69
CA GLY A 159 8.42 -6.97 -6.34
C GLY A 159 7.29 -6.62 -5.35
N ASN A 160 7.63 -6.32 -4.11
CA ASN A 160 6.74 -5.85 -3.05
C ASN A 160 7.23 -4.49 -2.53
N PHE A 161 6.66 -3.98 -1.44
CA PHE A 161 6.96 -2.63 -0.95
C PHE A 161 7.34 -2.61 0.53
N ASN A 162 8.16 -1.62 0.90
CA ASN A 162 8.35 -1.18 2.28
C ASN A 162 7.56 0.12 2.50
N ILE A 163 6.96 0.27 3.68
CA ILE A 163 6.09 1.39 4.03
C ILE A 163 6.83 2.33 4.99
N PHE A 164 6.81 3.62 4.68
CA PHE A 164 7.49 4.65 5.47
C PHE A 164 6.58 5.84 5.74
N ASN A 165 6.90 6.60 6.80
CA ASN A 165 6.35 7.94 7.02
C ASN A 165 7.30 9.05 6.53
N MET A 166 6.84 10.30 6.60
CA MET A 166 7.60 11.51 6.25
C MET A 166 8.86 11.75 7.09
N SER A 167 9.00 11.07 8.24
CA SER A 167 10.21 11.05 9.07
C SER A 167 11.19 9.92 8.68
N GLN A 168 10.88 9.19 7.61
CA GLN A 168 11.63 8.03 7.09
C GLN A 168 11.70 6.86 8.10
N GLU A 169 10.72 6.76 8.98
CA GLU A 169 10.56 5.60 9.86
C GLU A 169 9.89 4.47 9.09
N TRP A 170 10.42 3.26 9.24
CA TRP A 170 9.88 2.06 8.62
C TRP A 170 8.68 1.56 9.42
N LEU A 171 7.50 1.56 8.81
CA LEU A 171 6.23 1.23 9.47
C LEU A 171 5.79 -0.22 9.21
N GLY A 172 6.19 -0.77 8.07
CA GLY A 172 5.69 -2.07 7.63
C GLY A 172 6.13 -2.42 6.23
N PHE A 173 5.55 -3.47 5.67
CA PHE A 173 5.87 -3.97 4.35
C PHE A 173 4.67 -4.68 3.74
N THR A 174 4.74 -4.93 2.43
CA THR A 174 3.73 -5.72 1.73
C THR A 174 4.26 -7.10 1.37
N ALA A 175 3.36 -8.07 1.25
CA ALA A 175 3.64 -9.37 0.66
C ALA A 175 2.44 -9.86 -0.17
N PRO A 176 2.63 -10.86 -1.07
CA PRO A 176 1.59 -11.36 -1.96
C PRO A 176 0.38 -12.00 -1.28
#